data_AF-A0AAU8LV06-F1
#
_entry.id   AF-A0AAU8LV06-F1
#
_cell.length_a   1.000
_cell.length_b   1.000
_cell.length_c   1.000
_cell.angle_alpha   90.00
_cell.angle_beta   90.00
_cell.angle_gamma   90.00
#
_symmetry.space_group_name_H-M   'P 1'
#
loop_
_entity.id
_entity.type
_entity.pdbx_description
1 polymer ?
#
loop_
_entity_poly.entity_id
_entity_poly.type
_entity_poly.pdbx_seq_one_letter_code
_entity_poly.pdbx_strand_id
1 'polypeptide(L)'
;MNVTVYKRITFLERGEGMGKVSFWIIVFAIINVPIVSAEKVSHPPTYEQMKEAIKEDESFDTDLYEALQYTSEDIQRLKNTGNIQYIIAAASQLHGSERISLLVEHLKDVEKNILGLSLLITTLLHEDEIRKTPSIEGLIQKLKELSPNNGYPYYLRAYYYARKGDTDFCIKYTKQATQYPVFNNYEVELSENSIAGSIFLGYSKLAAQIHALVPQNDIFLYYKLAQYILKNSSDNKADILLCLEMGKILQAASTTVISDYISIAILKKTFEALKTYQETKGNLSSLNKLKERLTILTECSKKISTNSDISETRWVEHYDELYAVSEQSAMKKLIADYPATIALDGKLIDCISQVAQ
;
A
#
# COMPACT_ATOMS: atom_id res chain seq x y z
N MET A 1 16.29 -20.67 10.65
CA MET A 1 15.63 -19.89 9.57
C MET A 1 16.12 -18.46 9.73
N ASN A 2 16.96 -17.97 8.82
CA ASN A 2 17.52 -16.62 8.93
C ASN A 2 16.46 -15.63 8.45
N VAL A 3 15.67 -15.11 9.39
CA VAL A 3 14.78 -13.97 9.12
C VAL A 3 15.68 -12.80 8.79
N THR A 4 15.67 -12.38 7.53
CA THR A 4 16.33 -11.14 7.12
C THR A 4 15.49 -9.99 7.68
N VAL A 5 15.88 -9.52 8.86
CA VAL A 5 15.28 -8.37 9.53
C VAL A 5 15.57 -7.13 8.69
N TYR A 6 14.61 -6.72 7.87
CA TYR A 6 14.66 -5.39 7.27
C TYR A 6 14.53 -4.38 8.39
N LYS A 7 15.68 -3.79 8.74
CA LYS A 7 15.83 -2.57 9.54
C LYS A 7 14.61 -1.68 9.29
N ARG A 8 13.82 -1.47 10.35
CA ARG A 8 12.94 -0.31 10.59
C ARG A 8 13.09 0.69 9.45
N ILE A 9 12.06 0.83 8.60
CA ILE A 9 11.97 1.96 7.68
C ILE A 9 11.86 3.21 8.56
N THR A 10 13.02 3.66 9.01
CA THR A 10 13.26 4.84 9.82
C THR A 10 13.28 6.01 8.84
N PHE A 11 12.27 6.10 7.97
CA PHE A 11 12.12 7.20 7.01
C PHE A 11 11.22 8.30 7.57
N LEU A 12 10.48 8.03 8.64
CA LEU A 12 9.60 9.00 9.30
C LEU A 12 10.25 9.71 10.50
N GLU A 13 11.37 9.21 11.03
CA GLU A 13 12.04 9.83 12.20
C GLU A 13 13.15 10.83 11.83
N ARG A 14 13.65 10.83 10.58
CA ARG A 14 14.70 11.76 10.13
C ARG A 14 14.30 12.48 8.85
N GLY A 15 13.35 13.40 8.99
CA GLY A 15 12.96 14.29 7.90
C GLY A 15 11.95 15.31 8.39
N GLU A 16 12.43 16.52 8.68
CA GLU A 16 11.63 17.71 8.94
C GLU A 16 10.41 17.76 8.00
N GLY A 17 9.19 17.68 8.53
CA GLY A 17 7.96 17.89 7.76
C GLY A 17 6.81 16.91 8.02
N MET A 18 7.08 15.75 8.62
CA MET A 18 6.06 14.87 9.21
C MET A 18 6.29 14.84 10.72
N GLY A 19 5.69 15.79 11.45
CA GLY A 19 5.60 15.68 12.91
C GLY A 19 5.05 14.31 13.29
N LYS A 20 5.43 13.79 14.47
CA LYS A 20 5.05 12.47 15.00
C LYS A 20 3.58 12.15 14.71
N VAL A 21 3.32 11.53 13.57
CA VAL A 21 2.09 10.81 13.31
C VAL A 21 2.46 9.41 13.72
N SER A 22 1.98 8.98 14.87
CA SER A 22 1.92 7.56 15.20
C SER A 22 1.07 6.93 14.10
N PHE A 23 1.75 6.41 13.09
CA PHE A 23 1.14 5.81 11.91
C PHE A 23 0.53 4.49 12.36
N TRP A 24 -0.70 4.56 12.87
CA TRP A 24 -1.57 3.41 13.05
C TRP A 24 -2.32 3.22 11.74
N ILE A 25 -1.57 2.91 10.69
CA ILE A 25 -2.19 2.01 9.72
C ILE A 25 -2.31 0.69 10.48
N ILE A 26 -3.29 -0.14 10.16
CA ILE A 26 -3.12 -1.59 10.31
C ILE A 26 -2.02 -2.01 9.30
N VAL A 27 -0.83 -1.44 9.42
CA VAL A 27 0.43 -1.87 8.83
C VAL A 27 1.17 -2.44 9.99
N PHE A 28 1.29 -3.75 9.92
CA PHE A 28 2.06 -4.56 10.80
C PHE A 28 3.54 -4.14 10.71
N ALA A 29 3.95 -3.19 11.55
CA ALA A 29 5.30 -2.61 11.57
C ALA A 29 6.14 -3.21 12.72
N ILE A 30 7.17 -3.95 12.31
CA ILE A 30 8.15 -4.70 13.10
C ILE A 30 8.83 -3.84 14.18
N ILE A 31 8.70 -4.20 15.45
CA ILE A 31 9.60 -3.80 16.54
C ILE A 31 9.92 -5.04 17.40
N ASN A 32 11.22 -5.26 17.63
CA ASN A 32 11.74 -6.32 18.51
C ASN A 32 11.28 -6.12 19.96
N VAL A 33 10.43 -7.01 20.46
CA VAL A 33 10.06 -7.13 21.89
C VAL A 33 10.24 -8.59 22.30
N PRO A 34 10.70 -8.90 23.53
CA PRO A 34 10.98 -10.27 23.93
C PRO A 34 9.70 -11.10 24.04
N ILE A 35 9.77 -12.32 23.50
CA ILE A 35 8.72 -13.32 23.46
C ILE A 35 8.30 -13.68 24.90
N VAL A 36 7.12 -13.22 25.30
CA VAL A 36 6.35 -13.83 26.39
C VAL A 36 5.43 -14.84 25.72
N SER A 37 5.54 -16.10 26.12
CA SER A 37 4.80 -17.25 25.59
C SER A 37 3.28 -17.05 25.75
N ALA A 38 2.64 -16.45 24.75
CA ALA A 38 1.19 -16.48 24.55
C ALA A 38 0.76 -17.86 24.04
N GLU A 39 -0.51 -18.22 24.26
CA GLU A 39 -1.10 -19.40 23.63
C GLU A 39 -0.86 -19.38 22.12
N LYS A 40 -0.52 -20.54 21.54
CA LYS A 40 -0.12 -20.64 20.13
C LYS A 40 -1.25 -20.16 19.22
N VAL A 41 -1.09 -18.99 18.59
CA VAL A 41 -2.02 -18.48 17.58
C VAL A 41 -2.16 -19.53 16.48
N SER A 42 -3.41 -19.81 16.08
CA SER A 42 -3.65 -20.83 15.05
C SER A 42 -3.29 -20.31 13.67
N HIS A 43 -2.88 -21.18 12.76
CA HIS A 43 -2.61 -20.83 11.37
C HIS A 43 -3.60 -21.56 10.46
N PRO A 44 -4.49 -20.84 9.76
CA PRO A 44 -4.75 -19.39 9.87
C PRO A 44 -5.46 -19.02 11.19
N PRO A 45 -5.34 -17.77 11.67
CA PRO A 45 -5.94 -17.35 12.94
C PRO A 45 -7.46 -17.27 12.86
N THR A 46 -8.12 -17.53 14.00
CA THR A 46 -9.57 -17.39 14.12
C THR A 46 -9.98 -15.93 14.36
N TYR A 47 -11.26 -15.62 14.15
CA TYR A 47 -11.80 -14.31 14.47
C TYR A 47 -11.63 -13.92 15.94
N GLU A 48 -11.84 -14.85 16.89
CA GLU A 48 -11.65 -14.56 18.31
C GLU A 48 -10.19 -14.25 18.64
N GLN A 49 -9.23 -14.96 18.04
CA GLN A 49 -7.79 -14.64 18.19
C GLN A 49 -7.44 -13.26 17.61
N MET A 50 -7.98 -12.91 16.44
CA MET A 50 -7.80 -11.58 15.86
C MET A 50 -8.42 -10.47 16.74
N LYS A 51 -9.59 -10.73 17.31
CA LYS A 51 -10.32 -9.79 18.15
C LYS A 51 -9.64 -9.55 19.50
N GLU A 52 -9.09 -10.60 20.10
CA GLU A 52 -8.32 -10.51 21.35
C GLU A 52 -7.06 -9.67 21.15
N ALA A 53 -6.31 -9.93 20.08
CA ALA A 53 -5.11 -9.15 19.72
C ALA A 53 -5.38 -7.65 19.52
N ILE A 54 -6.58 -7.26 19.06
CA ILE A 54 -6.97 -5.84 18.88
C ILE A 54 -7.24 -5.14 20.23
N LYS A 55 -7.61 -5.89 21.28
CA LYS A 55 -8.02 -5.32 22.59
C LYS A 55 -6.87 -5.04 23.55
N GLU A 56 -5.74 -5.72 23.42
CA GLU A 56 -4.62 -5.66 24.39
C GLU A 56 -3.63 -4.47 24.18
N ASP A 57 -4.04 -3.43 23.46
CA ASP A 57 -3.23 -2.34 22.87
C ASP A 57 -1.98 -1.84 23.66
N GLU A 58 -0.81 -2.02 23.05
CA GLU A 58 0.25 -1.01 22.82
C GLU A 58 1.39 -1.58 21.94
N SER A 59 1.53 -2.91 21.87
CA SER A 59 2.57 -3.60 21.08
C SER A 59 2.00 -4.44 19.94
N PHE A 60 2.79 -4.50 18.88
CA PHE A 60 2.58 -5.35 17.71
C PHE A 60 2.47 -6.83 18.09
N ASP A 61 1.35 -7.48 17.78
CA ASP A 61 1.22 -8.94 17.90
C ASP A 61 1.92 -9.61 16.70
N THR A 62 3.19 -9.95 16.91
CA THR A 62 4.02 -10.67 15.93
C THR A 62 3.43 -12.04 15.59
N ASP A 63 2.82 -12.70 16.58
CA ASP A 63 2.38 -14.08 16.46
C ASP A 63 1.12 -14.14 15.59
N LEU A 64 0.20 -13.18 15.75
CA LEU A 64 -0.94 -13.03 14.86
C LEU A 64 -0.52 -12.69 13.43
N TYR A 65 0.47 -11.81 13.26
CA TYR A 65 0.98 -11.49 11.94
C TYR A 65 1.58 -12.71 11.25
N GLU A 66 2.48 -13.43 11.94
CA GLU A 66 3.11 -14.65 11.43
C GLU A 66 2.05 -15.72 11.12
N ALA A 67 1.01 -15.83 11.94
CA ALA A 67 -0.09 -16.75 11.70
C ALA A 67 -0.94 -16.38 10.46
N LEU A 68 -1.00 -15.10 10.07
CA LEU A 68 -1.67 -14.69 8.83
C LEU A 68 -0.82 -15.02 7.59
N GLN A 69 0.50 -15.02 7.68
CA GLN A 69 1.39 -15.27 6.54
C GLN A 69 1.26 -16.71 6.02
N TYR A 70 1.40 -16.89 4.71
CA TYR A 70 1.50 -18.24 4.12
C TYR A 70 2.72 -19.00 4.65
N THR A 71 2.50 -20.26 5.04
CA THR A 71 3.61 -21.18 5.32
C THR A 71 4.26 -21.67 4.02
N SER A 72 5.44 -22.27 4.12
CA SER A 72 6.06 -22.92 2.95
C SER A 72 5.18 -24.04 2.37
N GLU A 73 4.37 -24.70 3.18
CA GLU A 73 3.41 -25.72 2.72
C GLU A 73 2.28 -25.07 1.90
N ASP A 74 1.73 -23.95 2.37
CA ASP A 74 0.70 -23.21 1.63
C ASP A 74 1.19 -22.71 0.29
N ILE A 75 2.40 -22.13 0.26
CA ILE A 75 3.03 -21.71 -1.00
C ILE A 75 3.13 -22.90 -1.94
N GLN A 76 3.58 -24.07 -1.48
CA GLN A 76 3.68 -25.26 -2.32
C GLN A 76 2.30 -25.76 -2.78
N ARG A 77 1.26 -25.70 -1.94
CA ARG A 77 -0.11 -26.05 -2.30
C ARG A 77 -0.66 -25.14 -3.38
N LEU A 78 -0.49 -23.82 -3.25
CA LEU A 78 -0.89 -22.83 -4.26
C LEU A 78 -0.16 -23.07 -5.58
N LYS A 79 1.16 -23.29 -5.53
CA LYS A 79 1.98 -23.62 -6.72
C LYS A 79 1.48 -24.87 -7.45
N ASN A 80 1.21 -25.95 -6.70
CA ASN A 80 0.81 -27.24 -7.26
C ASN A 80 -0.54 -27.21 -7.99
N THR A 81 -1.34 -26.16 -7.81
CA THR A 81 -2.60 -26.02 -8.55
C THR A 81 -2.40 -25.73 -10.04
N GLY A 82 -1.25 -25.15 -10.41
CA GLY A 82 -1.03 -24.61 -11.76
C GLY A 82 -1.93 -23.43 -12.13
N ASN A 83 -2.76 -22.93 -11.20
CA ASN A 83 -3.62 -21.78 -11.42
C ASN A 83 -2.83 -20.49 -11.25
N ILE A 84 -2.76 -19.66 -12.30
CA ILE A 84 -2.00 -18.41 -12.29
C ILE A 84 -2.45 -17.44 -11.19
N GLN A 85 -3.75 -17.42 -10.85
CA GLN A 85 -4.29 -16.59 -9.77
C GLN A 85 -3.66 -16.94 -8.41
N TYR A 86 -3.54 -18.23 -8.13
CA TYR A 86 -2.96 -18.75 -6.89
C TYR A 86 -1.43 -18.62 -6.85
N ILE A 87 -0.78 -18.71 -8.01
CA ILE A 87 0.66 -18.41 -8.13
C ILE A 87 0.91 -16.92 -7.82
N ILE A 88 0.05 -16.02 -8.31
CA ILE A 88 0.14 -14.58 -8.01
C ILE A 88 -0.10 -14.34 -6.51
N ALA A 89 -1.11 -14.97 -5.92
CA ALA A 89 -1.37 -14.90 -4.48
C ALA A 89 -0.13 -15.32 -3.65
N ALA A 90 0.47 -16.45 -3.99
CA ALA A 90 1.69 -16.92 -3.36
C ALA A 90 2.85 -15.93 -3.55
N ALA A 91 3.06 -15.42 -4.77
CA ALA A 91 4.11 -14.47 -5.08
C ALA A 91 3.97 -13.16 -4.31
N SER A 92 2.75 -12.66 -4.11
CA SER A 92 2.48 -11.44 -3.34
C SER A 92 3.00 -11.51 -1.90
N GLN A 93 3.01 -12.70 -1.28
CA GLN A 93 3.52 -12.91 0.09
C GLN A 93 5.02 -13.20 0.16
N LEU A 94 5.63 -13.67 -0.93
CA LEU A 94 7.08 -13.85 -0.98
C LEU A 94 7.78 -12.51 -1.17
N HIS A 95 9.09 -12.45 -0.88
CA HIS A 95 9.91 -11.26 -1.11
C HIS A 95 11.20 -11.60 -1.86
N GLY A 96 11.82 -10.55 -2.42
CA GLY A 96 13.12 -10.62 -3.07
C GLY A 96 13.28 -11.79 -4.05
N SER A 97 14.35 -12.55 -3.86
CA SER A 97 14.74 -13.65 -4.75
C SER A 97 13.75 -14.82 -4.77
N GLU A 98 13.02 -15.08 -3.69
CA GLU A 98 12.02 -16.16 -3.64
C GLU A 98 10.82 -15.83 -4.52
N ARG A 99 10.31 -14.58 -4.42
CA ARG A 99 9.25 -14.08 -5.30
C ARG A 99 9.70 -14.09 -6.77
N ILE A 100 10.90 -13.60 -7.04
CA ILE A 100 11.46 -13.60 -8.41
C ILE A 100 11.54 -15.04 -8.94
N SER A 101 12.07 -15.97 -8.14
CA SER A 101 12.22 -17.37 -8.53
C SER A 101 10.86 -18.01 -8.87
N LEU A 102 9.85 -17.79 -8.03
CA LEU A 102 8.50 -18.28 -8.27
C LEU A 102 7.89 -17.74 -9.58
N LEU A 103 7.98 -16.42 -9.79
CA LEU A 103 7.42 -15.77 -10.97
C LEU A 103 8.18 -16.14 -12.26
N VAL A 104 9.50 -16.34 -12.17
CA VAL A 104 10.33 -16.77 -13.32
C VAL A 104 10.11 -18.25 -13.65
N GLU A 105 9.91 -19.12 -12.66
CA GLU A 105 9.54 -20.53 -12.87
C GLU A 105 8.26 -20.63 -13.73
N HIS A 106 7.33 -19.67 -13.57
CA HIS A 106 6.05 -19.60 -14.28
C HIS A 106 6.01 -18.49 -15.34
N LEU A 107 7.19 -18.06 -15.84
CA LEU A 107 7.32 -16.87 -16.68
C LEU A 107 6.42 -16.88 -17.94
N LYS A 108 6.26 -18.05 -18.58
CA LYS A 108 5.47 -18.19 -19.81
C LYS A 108 4.01 -17.78 -19.63
N ASP A 109 3.47 -18.00 -18.43
CA ASP A 109 2.10 -17.65 -18.06
C ASP A 109 2.05 -16.25 -17.46
N VAL A 110 3.07 -15.90 -16.64
CA VAL A 110 3.23 -14.58 -16.01
C VAL A 110 3.36 -13.45 -17.03
N GLU A 111 4.15 -13.58 -18.10
CA GLU A 111 4.32 -12.49 -19.08
C GLU A 111 3.07 -12.20 -19.92
N LYS A 112 2.08 -13.10 -19.88
CA LYS A 112 0.75 -12.89 -20.49
C LYS A 112 -0.26 -12.35 -19.48
N ASN A 113 0.10 -12.32 -18.21
CA ASN A 113 -0.74 -11.89 -17.11
C ASN A 113 -0.23 -10.55 -16.55
N ILE A 114 -1.05 -9.52 -16.65
CA ILE A 114 -0.71 -8.16 -16.24
C ILE A 114 -0.26 -8.08 -14.78
N LEU A 115 -0.91 -8.83 -13.88
CA LEU A 115 -0.64 -8.79 -12.43
C LEU A 115 0.68 -9.46 -12.08
N GLY A 116 0.92 -10.66 -12.62
CA GLY A 116 2.18 -11.37 -12.42
C GLY A 116 3.37 -10.57 -12.99
N LEU A 117 3.17 -9.96 -14.16
CA LEU A 117 4.18 -9.12 -14.79
C LEU A 117 4.46 -7.85 -13.98
N SER A 118 3.41 -7.19 -13.47
CA SER A 118 3.52 -6.05 -12.56
C SER A 118 4.36 -6.38 -11.33
N LEU A 119 4.01 -7.45 -10.60
CA LEU A 119 4.75 -7.92 -9.43
C LEU A 119 6.21 -8.24 -9.73
N LEU A 120 6.49 -8.90 -10.86
CA LEU A 120 7.85 -9.23 -11.24
C LEU A 120 8.67 -7.96 -11.46
N ILE A 121 8.12 -6.99 -12.22
CA ILE A 121 8.81 -5.72 -12.50
C ILE A 121 9.08 -4.97 -11.21
N THR A 122 8.09 -4.81 -10.32
CA THR A 122 8.27 -4.01 -9.11
C THR A 122 9.24 -4.65 -8.14
N THR A 123 9.22 -5.98 -8.03
CA THR A 123 10.21 -6.72 -7.26
C THR A 123 11.62 -6.53 -7.80
N LEU A 124 11.80 -6.57 -9.13
CA LEU A 124 13.08 -6.27 -9.77
C LEU A 124 13.49 -4.80 -9.63
N LEU A 125 12.55 -3.88 -9.51
CA LEU A 125 12.79 -2.47 -9.22
C LEU A 125 13.11 -2.21 -7.75
N HIS A 126 12.90 -3.16 -6.85
CA HIS A 126 13.29 -3.04 -5.44
C HIS A 126 14.59 -3.77 -5.13
N GLU A 127 14.78 -4.96 -5.68
CA GLU A 127 16.01 -5.71 -5.55
C GLU A 127 17.11 -5.08 -6.44
N ASP A 128 18.35 -4.99 -5.97
CA ASP A 128 19.50 -4.62 -6.83
C ASP A 128 19.89 -5.78 -7.79
N GLU A 129 19.07 -6.83 -7.88
CA GLU A 129 19.27 -8.05 -8.67
C GLU A 129 18.94 -7.89 -10.17
N ILE A 130 19.38 -6.78 -10.78
CA ILE A 130 19.22 -6.51 -12.22
C ILE A 130 19.98 -7.55 -13.10
N ARG A 131 20.82 -8.41 -12.49
CA ARG A 131 21.83 -9.19 -13.22
C ARG A 131 21.43 -10.61 -13.63
N LYS A 132 20.28 -11.14 -13.21
CA LYS A 132 19.86 -12.54 -13.50
C LYS A 132 18.50 -12.70 -14.18
N THR A 133 17.83 -11.60 -14.50
CA THR A 133 16.45 -11.60 -15.00
C THR A 133 16.34 -11.11 -16.44
N PRO A 134 15.22 -11.40 -17.12
CA PRO A 134 14.90 -10.76 -18.40
C PRO A 134 15.06 -9.24 -18.29
N SER A 135 15.43 -8.59 -19.41
CA SER A 135 15.58 -7.13 -19.42
C SER A 135 14.34 -6.46 -18.85
N ILE A 136 14.50 -5.75 -17.73
CA ILE A 136 13.39 -5.07 -17.05
C ILE A 136 12.67 -4.09 -17.97
N GLU A 137 13.38 -3.46 -18.90
CA GLU A 137 12.77 -2.62 -19.93
C GLU A 137 11.89 -3.42 -20.89
N GLY A 138 12.31 -4.65 -21.24
CA GLY A 138 11.50 -5.57 -22.05
C GLY A 138 10.23 -6.00 -21.32
N LEU A 139 10.31 -6.25 -20.00
CA LEU A 139 9.14 -6.56 -19.18
C LEU A 139 8.18 -5.36 -19.08
N ILE A 140 8.71 -4.16 -18.83
CA ILE A 140 7.90 -2.92 -18.81
C ILE A 140 7.22 -2.67 -20.17
N GLN A 141 7.93 -2.93 -21.28
CA GLN A 141 7.38 -2.80 -22.62
C GLN A 141 6.24 -3.80 -22.86
N LYS A 142 6.37 -5.06 -22.41
CA LYS A 142 5.26 -6.03 -22.44
C LYS A 142 4.07 -5.59 -21.60
N LEU A 143 4.30 -5.04 -20.40
CA LEU A 143 3.22 -4.55 -19.55
C LEU A 143 2.44 -3.42 -20.23
N LYS A 144 3.15 -2.52 -20.88
CA LYS A 144 2.54 -1.47 -21.72
C LYS A 144 1.72 -2.06 -22.86
N GLU A 145 2.20 -3.09 -23.55
CA GLU A 145 1.45 -3.74 -24.64
C GLU A 145 0.14 -4.38 -24.15
N LEU A 146 0.15 -4.96 -22.94
CA LEU A 146 -1.04 -5.52 -22.31
C LEU A 146 -1.99 -4.46 -21.74
N SER A 147 -1.51 -3.24 -21.46
CA SER A 147 -2.29 -2.14 -20.90
C SER A 147 -1.96 -0.80 -21.57
N PRO A 148 -2.31 -0.63 -22.86
CA PRO A 148 -1.82 0.49 -23.68
C PRO A 148 -2.31 1.86 -23.24
N ASN A 149 -3.42 1.94 -22.49
CA ASN A 149 -4.01 3.18 -22.00
C ASN A 149 -3.63 3.52 -20.55
N ASN A 150 -2.80 2.68 -19.91
CA ASN A 150 -2.42 2.85 -18.52
C ASN A 150 -1.09 3.63 -18.42
N GLY A 151 -1.05 4.66 -17.57
CA GLY A 151 0.17 5.43 -17.28
C GLY A 151 1.17 4.70 -16.38
N TYR A 152 0.75 3.67 -15.64
CA TYR A 152 1.58 2.95 -14.67
C TYR A 152 2.90 2.39 -15.22
N PRO A 153 2.95 1.71 -16.40
CA PRO A 153 4.21 1.22 -16.98
C PRO A 153 5.24 2.34 -17.21
N TYR A 154 4.79 3.57 -17.49
CA TYR A 154 5.67 4.72 -17.67
C TYR A 154 6.23 5.23 -16.34
N TYR A 155 5.47 5.16 -15.24
CA TYR A 155 6.02 5.43 -13.90
C TYR A 155 7.06 4.38 -13.48
N LEU A 156 6.82 3.09 -13.76
CA LEU A 156 7.83 2.04 -13.53
C LEU A 156 9.11 2.32 -14.31
N ARG A 157 8.97 2.74 -15.58
CA ARG A 157 10.12 3.12 -16.41
C ARG A 157 10.83 4.37 -15.89
N ALA A 158 10.09 5.39 -15.48
CA ALA A 158 10.66 6.60 -14.89
C ALA A 158 11.49 6.26 -13.64
N TYR A 159 10.95 5.39 -12.77
CA TYR A 159 11.65 4.95 -11.58
C TYR A 159 12.89 4.11 -11.89
N TYR A 160 12.84 3.26 -12.91
CA TYR A 160 14.02 2.54 -13.40
C TYR A 160 15.17 3.51 -13.74
N TYR A 161 14.90 4.57 -14.52
CA TYR A 161 15.91 5.56 -14.87
C TYR A 161 16.33 6.43 -13.68
N ALA A 162 15.42 6.75 -12.76
CA ALA A 162 15.76 7.40 -11.50
C ALA A 162 16.78 6.58 -10.69
N ARG A 163 16.61 5.24 -10.61
CA ARG A 163 17.58 4.34 -9.97
C ARG A 163 18.92 4.28 -10.69
N LYS A 164 18.95 4.54 -12.01
CA LYS A 164 20.18 4.65 -12.80
C LYS A 164 20.86 6.02 -12.71
N GLY A 165 20.23 7.00 -12.06
CA GLY A 165 20.73 8.36 -12.00
C GLY A 165 20.50 9.15 -13.30
N ASP A 166 19.64 8.66 -14.19
CA ASP A 166 19.34 9.28 -15.47
C ASP A 166 18.11 10.20 -15.35
N THR A 167 18.38 11.47 -15.04
CA THR A 167 17.34 12.48 -14.79
C THR A 167 16.50 12.77 -16.03
N ASP A 168 17.11 12.82 -17.21
CA ASP A 168 16.42 13.19 -18.45
C ASP A 168 15.38 12.12 -18.84
N PHE A 169 15.75 10.84 -18.79
CA PHE A 169 14.80 9.77 -19.07
C PHE A 169 13.76 9.61 -17.95
N CYS A 170 14.13 9.85 -16.69
CA CYS A 170 13.20 9.90 -15.57
C CYS A 170 12.08 10.93 -15.81
N ILE A 171 12.44 12.18 -16.13
CA ILE A 171 11.50 13.27 -16.44
C ILE A 171 10.67 12.93 -17.67
N LYS A 172 11.31 12.47 -18.75
CA LYS A 172 10.64 12.09 -20.00
C LYS A 172 9.50 11.09 -19.76
N TYR A 173 9.78 10.01 -19.02
CA TYR A 173 8.78 8.97 -18.77
C TYR A 173 7.75 9.38 -17.73
N THR A 174 8.10 10.21 -16.74
CA THR A 174 7.12 10.81 -15.82
C THR A 174 6.13 11.68 -16.58
N LYS A 175 6.62 12.52 -17.49
CA LYS A 175 5.77 13.34 -18.37
C LYS A 175 4.86 12.47 -19.23
N GLN A 176 5.39 11.40 -19.83
CA GLN A 176 4.55 10.46 -20.59
C GLN A 176 3.47 9.83 -19.71
N ALA A 177 3.80 9.37 -18.49
CA ALA A 177 2.83 8.76 -17.58
C ALA A 177 1.63 9.67 -17.30
N THR A 178 1.88 10.97 -17.06
CA THR A 178 0.83 11.96 -16.77
C THR A 178 -0.10 12.27 -17.95
N GLN A 179 0.22 11.81 -19.16
CA GLN A 179 -0.58 12.04 -20.37
C GLN A 179 -1.59 10.90 -20.63
N TYR A 180 -1.52 9.81 -19.88
CA TYR A 180 -2.43 8.67 -20.07
C TYR A 180 -3.76 8.88 -19.34
N PRO A 181 -4.88 8.42 -19.93
CA PRO A 181 -6.22 8.63 -19.37
C PRO A 181 -6.50 7.79 -18.13
N VAL A 182 -5.76 6.68 -17.93
CA VAL A 182 -5.97 5.75 -16.82
C VAL A 182 -4.66 5.57 -16.06
N PHE A 183 -4.76 5.51 -14.74
CA PHE A 183 -3.69 5.03 -13.87
C PHE A 183 -4.24 3.87 -13.03
N ASN A 184 -3.68 2.68 -13.24
CA ASN A 184 -3.98 1.48 -12.46
C ASN A 184 -2.65 0.80 -12.08
N ASN A 185 -2.33 0.74 -10.79
CA ASN A 185 -1.17 0.03 -10.26
C ASN A 185 -1.47 -1.46 -9.93
N TYR A 186 -2.70 -1.89 -10.19
CA TYR A 186 -3.23 -3.23 -10.01
C TYR A 186 -3.32 -3.71 -8.55
N GLU A 187 -3.33 -2.79 -7.58
CA GLU A 187 -3.37 -3.12 -6.16
C GLU A 187 -4.63 -3.91 -5.78
N VAL A 188 -5.78 -3.50 -6.29
CA VAL A 188 -7.07 -4.15 -6.00
C VAL A 188 -7.09 -5.58 -6.54
N GLU A 189 -6.71 -5.78 -7.79
CA GLU A 189 -6.69 -7.09 -8.44
C GLU A 189 -5.66 -8.03 -7.79
N LEU A 190 -4.55 -7.49 -7.28
CA LEU A 190 -3.57 -8.24 -6.50
C LEU A 190 -4.13 -8.67 -5.14
N SER A 191 -4.86 -7.79 -4.45
CA SER A 191 -5.56 -8.14 -3.21
C SER A 191 -6.65 -9.18 -3.45
N GLU A 192 -7.42 -9.10 -4.54
CA GLU A 192 -8.41 -10.12 -4.91
C GLU A 192 -7.79 -11.50 -5.09
N ASN A 193 -6.61 -11.58 -5.73
CA ASN A 193 -5.89 -12.84 -5.88
C ASN A 193 -5.40 -13.38 -4.53
N SER A 194 -4.86 -12.52 -3.66
CA SER A 194 -4.46 -12.89 -2.30
C SER A 194 -5.65 -13.41 -1.48
N ILE A 195 -6.82 -12.77 -1.57
CA ILE A 195 -8.05 -13.23 -0.91
C ILE A 195 -8.46 -14.60 -1.43
N ALA A 196 -8.50 -14.77 -2.75
CA ALA A 196 -8.87 -16.05 -3.38
C ALA A 196 -7.91 -17.19 -3.00
N GLY A 197 -6.59 -16.92 -2.98
CA GLY A 197 -5.58 -17.87 -2.55
C GLY A 197 -5.74 -18.26 -1.08
N SER A 198 -5.97 -17.29 -0.20
CA SER A 198 -6.17 -17.55 1.24
C SER A 198 -7.43 -18.37 1.50
N ILE A 199 -8.54 -18.05 0.84
CA ILE A 199 -9.78 -18.83 0.95
C ILE A 199 -9.56 -20.28 0.48
N PHE A 200 -8.84 -20.47 -0.63
CA PHE A 200 -8.48 -21.81 -1.12
C PHE A 200 -7.68 -22.62 -0.08
N LEU A 201 -6.81 -21.94 0.68
CA LEU A 201 -6.00 -22.56 1.73
C LEU A 201 -6.78 -22.85 3.03
N GLY A 202 -8.01 -22.33 3.16
CA GLY A 202 -8.89 -22.57 4.30
C GLY A 202 -8.97 -21.40 5.29
N TYR A 203 -8.47 -20.21 4.93
CA TYR A 203 -8.66 -19.01 5.74
C TYR A 203 -10.14 -18.62 5.79
N SER A 204 -10.59 -18.08 6.92
CA SER A 204 -11.89 -17.39 6.95
C SER A 204 -11.86 -16.19 6.00
N LYS A 205 -13.04 -15.74 5.53
CA LYS A 205 -13.12 -14.58 4.63
C LYS A 205 -12.45 -13.35 5.26
N LEU A 206 -12.65 -13.12 6.55
CA LEU A 206 -12.03 -12.02 7.28
C LEU A 206 -10.51 -12.16 7.31
N ALA A 207 -9.99 -13.33 7.70
CA ALA A 207 -8.54 -13.58 7.74
C ALA A 207 -7.89 -13.39 6.36
N ALA A 208 -8.56 -13.86 5.29
CA ALA A 208 -8.12 -13.65 3.92
C ALA A 208 -8.10 -12.17 3.51
N GLN A 209 -9.11 -11.40 3.90
CA GLN A 209 -9.19 -9.96 3.63
C GLN A 209 -8.11 -9.17 4.38
N ILE A 210 -7.84 -9.48 5.65
CA ILE A 210 -6.78 -8.85 6.43
C ILE A 210 -5.41 -9.20 5.85
N HIS A 211 -5.20 -10.48 5.53
CA HIS A 211 -3.97 -10.95 4.89
C HIS A 211 -3.66 -10.22 3.56
N ALA A 212 -4.70 -9.87 2.79
CA ALA A 212 -4.55 -9.17 1.52
C ALA A 212 -4.23 -7.66 1.65
N LEU A 213 -4.29 -7.09 2.87
CA LEU A 213 -3.86 -5.70 3.14
C LEU A 213 -2.35 -5.56 3.28
N VAL A 214 -1.62 -6.67 3.48
CA VAL A 214 -0.17 -6.65 3.66
C VAL A 214 0.45 -5.97 2.42
N PRO A 215 1.23 -4.89 2.61
CA PRO A 215 1.46 -3.91 1.56
C PRO A 215 2.13 -4.51 0.33
N GLN A 216 1.41 -4.47 -0.79
CA GLN A 216 1.95 -4.72 -2.13
C GLN A 216 2.66 -3.42 -2.56
N ASN A 217 3.86 -3.26 -1.99
CA ASN A 217 4.68 -2.07 -1.70
C ASN A 217 5.02 -1.05 -2.83
N ASP A 218 4.20 -0.89 -3.86
CA ASP A 218 4.52 -0.01 -4.99
C ASP A 218 4.28 1.47 -4.70
N ILE A 219 3.44 1.81 -3.72
CA ILE A 219 3.09 3.22 -3.47
C ILE A 219 4.30 4.08 -3.06
N PHE A 220 5.29 3.48 -2.40
CA PHE A 220 6.52 4.18 -2.00
C PHE A 220 7.45 4.48 -3.18
N LEU A 221 7.29 3.78 -4.31
CA LEU A 221 8.04 4.05 -5.54
C LEU A 221 7.78 5.48 -6.01
N TYR A 222 6.53 5.93 -6.01
CA TYR A 222 6.16 7.27 -6.46
C TYR A 222 6.69 8.36 -5.55
N TYR A 223 6.71 8.12 -4.24
CA TYR A 223 7.31 9.06 -3.30
C TYR A 223 8.82 9.21 -3.56
N LYS A 224 9.53 8.10 -3.79
CA LYS A 224 10.95 8.13 -4.14
C LYS A 224 11.19 8.81 -5.49
N LEU A 225 10.33 8.56 -6.47
CA LEU A 225 10.38 9.22 -7.78
C LEU A 225 10.19 10.74 -7.65
N ALA A 226 9.18 11.19 -6.91
CA ALA A 226 8.94 12.61 -6.65
C ALA A 226 10.15 13.27 -5.97
N GLN A 227 10.70 12.63 -4.93
CA GLN A 227 11.89 13.12 -4.24
C GLN A 227 13.09 13.25 -5.18
N TYR A 228 13.28 12.26 -6.06
CA TYR A 228 14.36 12.28 -7.03
C TYR A 228 14.20 13.47 -7.99
N ILE A 229 13.01 13.68 -8.57
CA ILE A 229 12.76 14.80 -9.48
C ILE A 229 12.92 16.14 -8.76
N LEU A 230 12.29 16.31 -7.59
CA LEU A 230 12.37 17.57 -6.83
C LEU A 230 13.80 17.91 -6.38
N LYS A 231 14.64 16.90 -6.15
CA LYS A 231 16.05 17.09 -5.80
C LYS A 231 16.90 17.51 -7.00
N ASN A 232 16.67 16.89 -8.16
CA ASN A 232 17.52 17.06 -9.35
C ASN A 232 17.01 18.15 -10.32
N SER A 233 15.79 18.64 -10.14
CA SER A 233 15.14 19.67 -10.97
C SER A 233 14.51 20.79 -10.14
N SER A 234 15.16 21.19 -9.04
CA SER A 234 14.60 22.16 -8.08
C SER A 234 14.42 23.58 -8.64
N ASP A 235 15.14 23.91 -9.71
CA ASP A 235 15.09 25.18 -10.44
C ASP A 235 14.26 25.11 -11.75
N ASN A 236 13.71 23.94 -12.08
CA ASN A 236 12.86 23.76 -13.26
C ASN A 236 11.38 23.64 -12.88
N LYS A 237 10.64 24.75 -13.06
CA LYS A 237 9.20 24.79 -12.80
C LYS A 237 8.41 23.70 -13.54
N ALA A 238 8.78 23.37 -14.78
CA ALA A 238 8.05 22.38 -15.57
C ALA A 238 8.17 20.97 -14.96
N ASP A 239 9.35 20.62 -14.46
CA ASP A 239 9.60 19.31 -13.85
C ASP A 239 8.92 19.21 -12.48
N ILE A 240 8.92 20.29 -11.70
CA ILE A 240 8.19 20.36 -10.42
C ILE A 240 6.67 20.17 -10.65
N LEU A 241 6.12 20.73 -11.74
CA LEU A 241 4.72 20.53 -12.10
C LEU A 241 4.41 19.07 -12.46
N LEU A 242 5.37 18.28 -12.95
CA LEU A 242 5.16 16.84 -13.15
C LEU A 242 4.93 16.10 -11.83
N CYS A 243 5.65 16.47 -10.77
CA CYS A 243 5.41 15.93 -9.42
C CYS A 243 4.02 16.31 -8.90
N LEU A 244 3.52 17.50 -9.26
CA LEU A 244 2.18 17.96 -8.88
C LEU A 244 1.12 17.09 -9.55
N GLU A 245 1.24 16.86 -10.85
CA GLU A 245 0.29 16.02 -11.59
C GLU A 245 0.35 14.56 -11.14
N MET A 246 1.54 14.01 -10.88
CA MET A 246 1.67 12.67 -10.28
C MET A 246 0.98 12.59 -8.92
N GLY A 247 1.16 13.58 -8.05
CA GLY A 247 0.50 13.61 -6.75
C GLY A 247 -1.02 13.62 -6.86
N LYS A 248 -1.59 14.37 -7.82
CA LYS A 248 -3.04 14.40 -8.08
C LYS A 248 -3.57 13.07 -8.64
N ILE A 249 -2.86 12.47 -9.59
CA ILE A 249 -3.23 11.17 -10.16
C ILE A 249 -3.27 10.10 -9.06
N LEU A 250 -2.24 10.06 -8.21
CA LEU A 250 -2.19 9.13 -7.09
C LEU A 250 -3.33 9.38 -6.10
N GLN A 251 -3.57 10.63 -5.72
CA GLN A 251 -4.67 10.97 -4.82
C GLN A 251 -6.04 10.54 -5.38
N ALA A 252 -6.27 10.73 -6.68
CA ALA A 252 -7.52 10.34 -7.32
C ALA A 252 -7.69 8.81 -7.43
N ALA A 253 -6.58 8.08 -7.47
CA ALA A 253 -6.56 6.61 -7.54
C ALA A 253 -6.41 5.93 -6.16
N SER A 254 -6.21 6.69 -5.09
CA SER A 254 -6.05 6.15 -3.74
C SER A 254 -7.31 5.41 -3.29
N THR A 255 -7.17 4.14 -2.97
CA THR A 255 -8.19 3.35 -2.28
C THR A 255 -7.86 3.16 -0.80
N THR A 256 -6.60 3.34 -0.40
CA THR A 256 -6.12 3.17 0.98
C THR A 256 -5.63 4.48 1.59
N VAL A 257 -5.70 4.57 2.91
CA VAL A 257 -5.25 5.72 3.70
C VAL A 257 -3.73 5.92 3.55
N ILE A 258 -2.95 4.83 3.36
CA ILE A 258 -1.51 4.94 3.05
C ILE A 258 -1.29 5.69 1.75
N SER A 259 -2.00 5.30 0.69
CA SER A 259 -1.90 5.92 -0.62
C SER A 259 -2.30 7.40 -0.57
N ASP A 260 -3.33 7.73 0.22
CA ASP A 260 -3.67 9.13 0.51
C ASP A 260 -2.53 9.89 1.21
N TYR A 261 -1.94 9.33 2.27
CA TYR A 261 -0.83 9.99 2.94
C TYR A 261 0.40 10.19 2.04
N ILE A 262 0.71 9.21 1.19
CA ILE A 262 1.82 9.31 0.24
C ILE A 262 1.53 10.38 -0.82
N SER A 263 0.32 10.42 -1.38
CA SER A 263 -0.07 11.45 -2.35
C SER A 263 0.00 12.86 -1.72
N ILE A 264 -0.50 13.03 -0.49
CA ILE A 264 -0.41 14.28 0.27
C ILE A 264 1.05 14.68 0.51
N ALA A 265 1.92 13.72 0.83
CA ALA A 265 3.34 13.97 1.04
C ALA A 265 4.03 14.49 -0.24
N ILE A 266 3.72 13.89 -1.39
CA ILE A 266 4.21 14.33 -2.71
C ILE A 266 3.70 15.75 -3.00
N LEU A 267 2.40 15.97 -2.88
CA LEU A 267 1.77 17.27 -3.15
C LEU A 267 2.33 18.37 -2.25
N LYS A 268 2.49 18.10 -0.95
CA LYS A 268 3.05 19.05 0.02
C LYS A 268 4.47 19.48 -0.37
N LYS A 269 5.38 18.52 -0.60
CA LYS A 269 6.76 18.80 -1.02
C LYS A 269 6.81 19.57 -2.34
N THR A 270 5.90 19.24 -3.26
CA THR A 270 5.81 19.93 -4.54
C THR A 270 5.35 21.37 -4.38
N PHE A 271 4.32 21.65 -3.58
CA PHE A 271 3.87 23.01 -3.32
C PHE A 271 4.89 23.84 -2.54
N GLU A 272 5.69 23.21 -1.69
CA GLU A 272 6.83 23.85 -1.02
C GLU A 272 7.91 24.26 -2.03
N ALA A 273 8.25 23.39 -2.97
CA ALA A 273 9.17 23.72 -4.07
C ALA A 273 8.60 24.80 -5.00
N LEU A 274 7.28 24.83 -5.24
CA LEU A 274 6.63 25.82 -6.09
C LEU A 274 6.53 27.23 -5.49
N LYS A 275 6.82 27.42 -4.18
CA LYS A 275 6.74 28.73 -3.51
C LYS A 275 7.61 29.80 -4.17
N THR A 276 8.69 29.40 -4.82
CA THR A 276 9.59 30.30 -5.55
C THR A 276 8.97 30.84 -6.84
N TYR A 277 7.90 30.21 -7.35
CA TYR A 277 7.26 30.55 -8.62
C TYR A 277 5.83 31.10 -8.49
N GLN A 278 5.11 30.78 -7.41
CA GLN A 278 3.71 31.18 -7.22
C GLN A 278 3.27 31.09 -5.75
N GLU A 279 2.17 31.76 -5.41
CA GLU A 279 1.54 31.63 -4.09
C GLU A 279 0.89 30.25 -3.92
N THR A 280 1.28 29.52 -2.89
CA THR A 280 0.78 28.15 -2.60
C THR A 280 0.09 28.02 -1.25
N LYS A 281 -0.10 29.13 -0.51
CA LYS A 281 -0.64 29.12 0.87
C LYS A 281 -2.01 28.46 0.97
N GLY A 282 -2.93 28.78 0.06
CA GLY A 282 -4.27 28.17 0.03
C GLY A 282 -4.24 26.65 -0.24
N ASN A 283 -3.38 26.21 -1.15
CA ASN A 283 -3.22 24.79 -1.46
C ASN A 283 -2.63 24.01 -0.27
N LEU A 284 -1.59 24.54 0.36
CA LEU A 284 -0.99 23.94 1.57
C LEU A 284 -1.98 23.87 2.74
N SER A 285 -2.81 24.91 2.92
CA SER A 285 -3.88 24.88 3.93
C SER A 285 -4.91 23.79 3.63
N SER A 286 -5.31 23.63 2.37
CA SER A 286 -6.27 22.60 1.96
C SER A 286 -5.73 21.18 2.17
N LEU A 287 -4.45 20.94 1.84
CA LEU A 287 -3.80 19.65 2.11
C LEU A 287 -3.70 19.33 3.61
N ASN A 288 -3.41 20.32 4.45
CA ASN A 288 -3.36 20.11 5.90
C ASN A 288 -4.74 19.73 6.45
N LYS A 289 -5.82 20.36 5.96
CA LYS A 289 -7.20 19.98 6.33
C LYS A 289 -7.53 18.55 5.91
N LEU A 290 -7.12 18.14 4.71
CA LEU A 290 -7.32 16.76 4.25
C LEU A 290 -6.55 15.76 5.15
N LYS A 291 -5.30 16.07 5.47
CA LYS A 291 -4.48 15.25 6.37
C LYS A 291 -5.14 15.11 7.75
N GLU A 292 -5.64 16.20 8.30
CA GLU A 292 -6.35 16.23 9.59
C GLU A 292 -7.61 15.36 9.56
N ARG A 293 -8.42 15.46 8.49
CA ARG A 293 -9.59 14.60 8.29
C ARG A 293 -9.22 13.11 8.29
N LEU A 294 -8.17 12.71 7.57
CA LEU A 294 -7.69 11.32 7.56
C LEU A 294 -7.23 10.84 8.94
N THR A 295 -6.51 11.70 9.68
CA THR A 295 -6.11 11.41 11.04
C THR A 295 -7.32 11.16 11.93
N ILE A 296 -8.36 12.00 11.83
CA ILE A 296 -9.56 11.83 12.64
C ILE A 296 -10.32 10.54 12.26
N LEU A 297 -10.50 10.25 10.97
CA LEU A 297 -11.13 9.00 10.53
C LEU A 297 -10.41 7.77 11.10
N THR A 298 -9.08 7.76 11.03
CA THR A 298 -8.25 6.66 11.55
C THR A 298 -8.39 6.52 13.07
N GLU A 299 -8.37 7.63 13.81
CA GLU A 299 -8.58 7.63 15.27
C GLU A 299 -9.97 7.15 15.67
N CYS A 300 -11.02 7.55 14.94
CA CYS A 300 -12.38 7.08 15.15
C CYS A 300 -12.48 5.56 14.93
N SER A 301 -11.96 5.09 13.79
CA SER A 301 -11.97 3.66 13.44
C SER A 301 -11.22 2.83 14.49
N LYS A 302 -10.06 3.32 14.96
CA LYS A 302 -9.32 2.69 16.06
C LYS A 302 -10.17 2.58 17.32
N LYS A 303 -10.77 3.68 17.78
CA LYS A 303 -11.62 3.68 18.98
C LYS A 303 -12.79 2.70 18.87
N ILE A 304 -13.43 2.62 17.70
CA ILE A 304 -14.51 1.65 17.44
C ILE A 304 -13.95 0.22 17.55
N SER A 305 -12.82 -0.06 16.88
CA SER A 305 -12.21 -1.39 16.91
C SER A 305 -11.82 -1.88 18.31
N THR A 306 -11.39 -0.98 19.19
CA THR A 306 -10.96 -1.31 20.55
C THR A 306 -12.11 -1.38 21.55
N ASN A 307 -13.09 -0.46 21.45
CA ASN A 307 -14.11 -0.27 22.48
C ASN A 307 -15.47 -0.90 22.14
N SER A 308 -15.67 -1.37 20.91
CA SER A 308 -16.92 -1.96 20.48
C SER A 308 -16.78 -3.46 20.22
N ASP A 309 -17.82 -4.21 20.55
CA ASP A 309 -17.93 -5.63 20.21
C ASP A 309 -18.45 -5.79 18.78
N ILE A 310 -17.55 -5.71 17.80
CA ILE A 310 -17.88 -5.73 16.36
C ILE A 310 -17.82 -7.16 15.84
N SER A 311 -18.96 -7.73 15.44
CA SER A 311 -19.04 -9.10 14.88
C SER A 311 -18.14 -9.33 13.67
N GLU A 312 -17.72 -10.59 13.43
CA GLU A 312 -16.96 -11.00 12.24
C GLU A 312 -17.65 -10.57 10.94
N THR A 313 -18.97 -10.77 10.84
CA THR A 313 -19.75 -10.38 9.65
C THR A 313 -19.64 -8.89 9.35
N ARG A 314 -19.70 -8.03 10.37
CA ARG A 314 -19.56 -6.58 10.17
C ARG A 314 -18.14 -6.20 9.73
N TRP A 315 -17.12 -6.88 10.25
CA TRP A 315 -15.74 -6.69 9.78
C TRP A 315 -15.56 -7.12 8.33
N VAL A 316 -16.16 -8.25 7.93
CA VAL A 316 -16.16 -8.69 6.53
C VAL A 316 -16.81 -7.64 5.62
N GLU A 317 -17.95 -7.09 6.01
CA GLU A 317 -18.63 -6.02 5.25
C GLU A 317 -17.82 -4.72 5.20
N HIS A 318 -17.06 -4.40 6.25
CA HIS A 318 -16.13 -3.27 6.26
C HIS A 318 -15.03 -3.46 5.22
N TYR A 319 -14.40 -4.64 5.17
CA TYR A 319 -13.37 -4.92 4.17
C TYR A 319 -13.93 -5.05 2.76
N ASP A 320 -15.15 -5.59 2.59
CA ASP A 320 -15.83 -5.57 1.29
C ASP A 320 -15.99 -4.14 0.76
N GLU A 321 -16.36 -3.19 1.63
CA GLU A 321 -16.44 -1.76 1.28
C GLU A 321 -15.06 -1.13 0.97
N LEU A 322 -14.01 -1.53 1.70
CA LEU A 322 -12.64 -1.08 1.46
C LEU A 322 -12.17 -1.46 0.06
N TYR A 323 -12.33 -2.72 -0.32
CA TYR A 323 -11.88 -3.24 -1.61
C TYR A 323 -12.77 -2.79 -2.77
N ALA A 324 -14.07 -2.55 -2.54
CA ALA A 324 -14.99 -2.11 -3.58
C ALA A 324 -14.96 -0.60 -3.85
N VAL A 325 -14.68 0.22 -2.83
CA VAL A 325 -14.79 1.68 -2.92
C VAL A 325 -13.51 2.36 -2.42
N SER A 326 -13.28 2.34 -1.11
CA SER A 326 -12.08 2.87 -0.45
C SER A 326 -12.11 2.62 1.04
N GLU A 327 -10.95 2.61 1.67
CA GLU A 327 -10.77 2.55 3.12
C GLU A 327 -11.45 3.73 3.83
N GLN A 328 -11.41 4.94 3.23
CA GLN A 328 -12.16 6.07 3.77
C GLN A 328 -13.68 5.81 3.78
N SER A 329 -14.24 5.25 2.72
CA SER A 329 -15.68 4.88 2.67
C SER A 329 -16.01 3.85 3.76
N ALA A 330 -15.17 2.81 3.87
CA ALA A 330 -15.31 1.75 4.87
C ALA A 330 -15.27 2.30 6.31
N MET A 331 -14.35 3.21 6.60
CA MET A 331 -14.25 3.88 7.90
C MET A 331 -15.48 4.75 8.19
N LYS A 332 -15.95 5.55 7.22
CA LYS A 332 -17.15 6.38 7.39
C LYS A 332 -18.39 5.55 7.71
N LYS A 333 -18.56 4.41 7.03
CA LYS A 333 -19.66 3.48 7.26
C LYS A 333 -19.57 2.85 8.65
N LEU A 334 -18.37 2.40 9.04
CA LEU A 334 -18.13 1.86 10.38
C LEU A 334 -18.45 2.90 11.47
N ILE A 335 -18.02 4.14 11.27
CA ILE A 335 -18.31 5.28 12.17
C ILE A 335 -19.82 5.52 12.30
N ALA A 336 -20.56 5.47 11.20
CA ALA A 336 -22.01 5.67 11.19
C ALA A 336 -22.77 4.58 11.95
N ASP A 337 -22.25 3.36 11.98
CA ASP A 337 -22.89 2.22 12.68
C ASP A 337 -22.61 2.22 14.19
N TYR A 338 -21.53 2.87 14.64
CA TYR A 338 -21.11 2.91 16.05
C TYR A 338 -21.01 4.34 16.63
N PRO A 339 -22.06 5.19 16.51
CA PRO A 339 -21.99 6.59 16.91
C PRO A 339 -21.85 6.78 18.44
N ALA A 340 -22.39 5.85 19.25
CA ALA A 340 -22.33 5.92 20.70
C ALA A 340 -20.88 5.81 21.24
N THR A 341 -20.04 4.99 20.60
CA THR A 341 -18.62 4.84 20.95
C THR A 341 -17.82 6.12 20.68
N ILE A 342 -18.29 6.93 19.72
CA ILE A 342 -17.67 8.19 19.30
C ILE A 342 -18.13 9.37 20.17
N ALA A 343 -19.42 9.43 20.52
CA ALA A 343 -20.03 10.53 21.26
C ALA A 343 -19.44 10.75 22.67
N LEU A 344 -18.67 9.79 23.19
CA LEU A 344 -17.99 9.87 24.49
C LEU A 344 -16.77 10.80 24.48
N ASP A 345 -16.34 11.31 23.32
CA ASP A 345 -15.25 12.28 23.20
C ASP A 345 -15.72 13.51 22.42
N GLY A 346 -16.11 14.57 23.14
CA GLY A 346 -16.83 15.75 22.59
C GLY A 346 -16.15 16.49 21.43
N LYS A 347 -14.88 16.19 21.12
CA LYS A 347 -14.17 16.69 19.93
C LYS A 347 -14.54 15.97 18.62
N LEU A 348 -15.09 14.76 18.67
CA LEU A 348 -15.43 13.98 17.47
C LEU A 348 -16.82 14.31 16.90
N ILE A 349 -17.73 14.88 17.69
CA ILE A 349 -19.11 15.21 17.28
C ILE A 349 -19.11 16.26 16.15
N ASP A 350 -18.26 17.28 16.25
CA ASP A 350 -18.07 18.27 15.17
C ASP A 350 -17.50 17.63 13.89
N CYS A 351 -16.84 16.49 14.01
CA CYS A 351 -16.17 15.81 12.91
C CYS A 351 -17.11 14.92 12.08
N ILE A 352 -18.10 14.27 12.71
CA ILE A 352 -19.17 13.55 11.98
C ILE A 352 -19.90 14.50 11.03
N SER A 353 -20.17 15.74 11.47
CA SER A 353 -20.78 16.79 10.63
C SER A 353 -19.89 17.27 9.47
N GLN A 354 -18.57 17.16 9.57
CA GLN A 354 -17.63 17.55 8.50
C GLN A 354 -17.28 16.41 7.54
N VAL A 355 -17.49 15.15 7.95
CA VAL A 355 -17.22 13.94 7.18
C VAL A 355 -18.41 13.55 6.28
N ALA A 356 -19.62 13.98 6.66
CA ALA A 356 -20.87 13.85 5.90
C ALA A 356 -21.02 14.88 4.76
N GLN A 357 -20.15 15.91 4.72
CA GLN A 357 -19.99 16.86 3.60
C GLN A 357 -18.76 16.48 2.77
#